data_AF-A0A0D2PFS4-F1
#
_entry.id   AF-A0A0D2PFS4-F1
#
_cell.length_a   1.000
_cell.length_b   1.000
_cell.length_c   1.000
_cell.angle_alpha   90.00
_cell.angle_beta   90.00
_cell.angle_gamma   90.00
#
_symmetry.space_group_name_H-M   'P 1'
#
loop_
_entity.id
_entity.type
_entity.pdbx_description
1 polymer ?
#
loop_
_entity_poly.entity_id
_entity_poly.type
_entity_poly.pdbx_seq_one_letter_code
_entity_poly.pdbx_strand_id
1 'polypeptide(L)'
;MTLNSAKYWLLKAEPDSRIVKGKEVKFSVDDFESVGTSAWEGVRNYEARNLMKEMKEGDKALFYHSNCKNPGIAAFAKVSKQAYPDYTAWDASHPYFDAKSNAEDPKWFMVDLTFVSSAKNFVPLSLLRTIAGTQLSAIPENIAYLGENGVQAIKGMDLVTRGRLSVQRVQEDAWKAIEQLAEKGGWTDADTKPKKSAKQSSTASGGDANKAMPKVSTKKRAATSSKTEKAREDTHALQANRKVDGETEPKQVKGSAKTTKRKRERDSAEETASLRRSTRTRK
;
A
#
# COMPACT_ATOMS: atom_id res chain seq x y z
N MET A 1 -8.97 -20.96 29.22
CA MET A 1 -8.14 -20.47 28.09
C MET A 1 -9.03 -19.62 27.22
N THR A 2 -8.89 -18.30 27.26
CA THR A 2 -9.60 -17.42 26.33
C THR A 2 -9.01 -17.69 24.94
N LEU A 3 -9.75 -18.34 24.06
CA LEU A 3 -9.40 -18.45 22.65
C LEU A 3 -9.27 -17.01 22.15
N ASN A 4 -8.04 -16.54 21.96
CA ASN A 4 -7.79 -15.19 21.50
C ASN A 4 -8.28 -15.15 20.05
N SER A 5 -9.49 -14.59 19.83
CA SER A 5 -10.08 -14.51 18.49
C SER A 5 -9.10 -13.79 17.56
N ALA A 6 -8.79 -14.43 16.43
CA ALA A 6 -7.86 -13.88 15.44
C ALA A 6 -8.34 -12.49 14.98
N LYS A 7 -7.43 -11.52 14.92
CA LYS A 7 -7.74 -10.20 14.36
C LYS A 7 -7.68 -10.26 12.84
N TYR A 8 -8.31 -9.27 12.21
CA TYR A 8 -8.38 -9.16 10.77
C TYR A 8 -7.73 -7.87 10.29
N TRP A 9 -6.99 -7.99 9.20
CA TRP A 9 -6.17 -6.92 8.63
C TRP A 9 -6.41 -6.79 7.12
N LEU A 10 -6.03 -5.65 6.57
CA LEU A 10 -5.89 -5.47 5.12
C LEU A 10 -4.52 -4.87 4.83
N LEU A 11 -3.81 -5.46 3.87
CA LEU A 11 -2.51 -4.98 3.42
C LEU A 11 -2.52 -4.80 1.90
N LYS A 12 -2.00 -3.65 1.46
CA LYS A 12 -1.97 -3.25 0.05
C LYS A 12 -0.64 -3.63 -0.59
N ALA A 13 -0.71 -4.21 -1.78
CA ALA A 13 0.40 -4.45 -2.69
C ALA A 13 0.04 -3.92 -4.09
N GLU A 14 1.02 -3.76 -4.97
CA GLU A 14 0.80 -3.23 -6.32
C GLU A 14 1.02 -4.34 -7.34
N PRO A 15 -0.02 -4.78 -8.07
CA PRO A 15 0.12 -5.92 -8.98
C PRO A 15 0.77 -5.56 -10.32
N ASP A 16 0.75 -4.28 -10.70
CA ASP A 16 1.29 -3.78 -11.96
C ASP A 16 2.73 -3.28 -11.77
N SER A 17 3.54 -3.34 -12.83
CA SER A 17 4.91 -2.83 -12.82
C SER A 17 4.94 -1.33 -12.49
N ARG A 18 5.68 -0.99 -11.43
CA ARG A 18 6.03 0.39 -11.07
C ARG A 18 7.47 0.45 -10.58
N ILE A 19 8.19 1.47 -11.05
CA ILE A 19 9.59 1.69 -10.65
C ILE A 19 9.66 2.76 -9.55
N VAL A 20 10.31 2.44 -8.44
CA VAL A 20 10.65 3.35 -7.33
C VAL A 20 12.15 3.37 -7.17
N LYS A 21 12.78 4.55 -7.30
CA LYS A 21 14.24 4.71 -7.22
C LYS A 21 15.03 3.69 -8.08
N GLY A 22 14.54 3.41 -9.28
CA GLY A 22 15.18 2.46 -10.21
C GLY A 22 14.96 0.98 -9.90
N LYS A 23 14.09 0.64 -8.94
CA LYS A 23 13.74 -0.73 -8.57
C LYS A 23 12.26 -1.00 -8.81
N GLU A 24 11.94 -2.18 -9.32
CA GLU A 24 10.56 -2.61 -9.47
C GLU A 24 9.97 -2.99 -8.10
N VAL A 25 8.73 -2.56 -7.84
CA VAL A 25 8.01 -2.83 -6.58
C VAL A 25 6.72 -3.63 -6.80
N LYS A 26 6.61 -4.27 -7.96
CA LYS A 26 5.47 -5.12 -8.34
C LYS A 26 5.38 -6.32 -7.39
N PHE A 27 4.19 -6.56 -6.85
CA PHE A 27 3.84 -7.76 -6.12
C PHE A 27 2.35 -8.07 -6.29
N SER A 28 2.04 -8.96 -7.23
CA SER A 28 0.68 -9.40 -7.56
C SER A 28 0.23 -10.59 -6.69
N VAL A 29 -1.02 -11.02 -6.89
CA VAL A 29 -1.53 -12.20 -6.17
C VAL A 29 -0.83 -13.48 -6.64
N ASP A 30 -0.53 -13.57 -7.94
CA ASP A 30 0.18 -14.72 -8.52
C ASP A 30 1.63 -14.81 -7.97
N ASP A 31 2.28 -13.64 -7.81
CA ASP A 31 3.60 -13.57 -7.18
C ASP A 31 3.54 -14.05 -5.72
N PHE A 32 2.48 -13.67 -4.99
CA PHE A 32 2.30 -14.06 -3.60
C PHE A 32 1.95 -15.55 -3.43
N GLU A 33 1.08 -16.08 -4.28
CA GLU A 33 0.77 -17.52 -4.33
C GLU A 33 2.04 -18.33 -4.64
N SER A 34 2.83 -17.89 -5.62
CA SER A 34 4.07 -18.57 -6.02
C SER A 34 5.14 -18.58 -4.92
N VAL A 35 5.31 -17.49 -4.16
CA VAL A 35 6.30 -17.44 -3.08
C VAL A 35 5.78 -18.12 -1.80
N GLY A 36 4.46 -18.17 -1.62
CA GLY A 36 3.77 -18.79 -0.48
C GLY A 36 3.89 -17.98 0.81
N THR A 37 5.09 -17.55 1.21
CA THR A 37 5.31 -16.66 2.37
C THR A 37 6.27 -15.54 1.99
N SER A 38 5.90 -14.30 2.30
CA SER A 38 6.72 -13.12 2.03
C SER A 38 6.83 -12.23 3.27
N ALA A 39 8.02 -11.67 3.46
CA ALA A 39 8.21 -10.52 4.34
C ALA A 39 7.46 -9.32 3.75
N TRP A 40 6.66 -8.65 4.58
CA TRP A 40 5.84 -7.51 4.18
C TRP A 40 6.57 -6.19 4.42
N GLU A 41 7.62 -6.00 3.63
CA GLU A 41 8.57 -4.89 3.74
C GLU A 41 8.01 -3.55 3.21
N GLY A 42 8.79 -2.48 3.35
CA GLY A 42 8.57 -1.27 2.54
C GLY A 42 7.51 -0.31 3.08
N VAL A 43 6.89 -0.65 4.21
CA VAL A 43 5.95 0.25 4.89
C VAL A 43 6.70 1.42 5.51
N ARG A 44 6.44 2.62 4.99
CA ARG A 44 7.05 3.91 5.42
C ARG A 44 6.04 4.92 5.96
N ASN A 45 4.88 4.43 6.40
CA ASN A 45 3.87 5.23 7.10
C ASN A 45 3.85 4.84 8.59
N TYR A 46 3.99 5.82 9.49
CA TYR A 46 4.09 5.58 10.93
C TYR A 46 2.85 4.90 11.53
N GLU A 47 1.65 5.24 11.05
CA GLU A 47 0.42 4.62 11.51
C GLU A 47 0.33 3.17 11.02
N ALA A 48 0.59 2.94 9.72
CA ALA A 48 0.61 1.59 9.15
C ALA A 48 1.62 0.68 9.87
N ARG A 49 2.82 1.21 10.16
CA ARG A 49 3.84 0.52 10.97
C ARG A 49 3.31 0.17 12.36
N ASN A 50 2.67 1.11 13.05
CA ASN A 50 2.14 0.85 14.39
C ASN A 50 1.06 -0.25 14.35
N LEU A 51 0.21 -0.27 13.32
CA LEU A 51 -0.77 -1.33 13.11
C LEU A 51 -0.10 -2.69 12.88
N MET A 52 0.96 -2.75 12.09
CA MET A 52 1.72 -3.99 11.89
C MET A 52 2.32 -4.53 13.20
N LYS A 53 2.78 -3.65 14.09
CA LYS A 53 3.30 -4.04 15.40
C LYS A 53 2.25 -4.66 16.33
N GLU A 54 0.96 -4.49 16.03
CA GLU A 54 -0.13 -5.10 16.80
C GLU A 54 -0.55 -6.48 16.27
N MET A 55 -0.08 -6.86 15.08
CA MET A 55 -0.40 -8.14 14.45
C MET A 55 0.21 -9.29 15.25
N LYS A 56 -0.57 -10.36 15.40
CA LYS A 56 -0.16 -11.61 16.03
C LYS A 56 -0.12 -12.74 15.02
N GLU A 57 0.72 -13.73 15.25
CA GLU A 57 0.70 -14.97 14.47
C GLU A 57 -0.71 -15.59 14.49
N GLY A 58 -1.17 -16.01 13.32
CA GLY A 58 -2.52 -16.53 13.11
C GLY A 58 -3.60 -15.48 12.83
N ASP A 59 -3.31 -14.19 13.01
CA ASP A 59 -4.21 -13.13 12.52
C ASP A 59 -4.40 -13.25 11.00
N LYS A 60 -5.59 -12.92 10.51
CA LYS A 60 -5.92 -13.03 9.07
C LYS A 60 -5.77 -11.70 8.36
N ALA A 61 -5.41 -11.74 7.08
CA ALA A 61 -5.18 -10.57 6.27
C ALA A 61 -5.86 -10.67 4.90
N LEU A 62 -6.47 -9.57 4.46
CA LEU A 62 -6.90 -9.36 3.09
C LEU A 62 -5.72 -8.81 2.28
N PHE A 63 -5.37 -9.51 1.20
CA PHE A 63 -4.38 -9.05 0.23
C PHE A 63 -5.07 -8.20 -0.84
N TYR A 64 -4.72 -6.91 -0.87
CA TYR A 64 -5.39 -5.92 -1.69
C TYR A 64 -4.49 -5.41 -2.82
N HIS A 65 -4.94 -5.53 -4.06
CA HIS A 65 -4.35 -4.89 -5.23
C HIS A 65 -4.64 -3.40 -5.23
N SER A 66 -3.58 -2.60 -5.13
CA SER A 66 -3.60 -1.15 -5.13
C SER A 66 -2.85 -0.57 -6.32
N ASN A 67 -3.10 0.71 -6.62
CA ASN A 67 -2.41 1.45 -7.67
C ASN A 67 -2.37 0.75 -9.05
N CYS A 68 -3.44 0.05 -9.38
CA CYS A 68 -3.63 -0.63 -10.66
C CYS A 68 -4.95 -0.20 -11.31
N LYS A 69 -5.17 -0.63 -12.55
CA LYS A 69 -6.40 -0.32 -13.29
C LYS A 69 -7.66 -0.80 -12.57
N ASN A 70 -7.60 -1.99 -11.97
CA ASN A 70 -8.70 -2.65 -11.30
C ASN A 70 -8.31 -2.96 -9.84
N PRO A 71 -8.38 -1.98 -8.93
CA PRO A 71 -7.99 -2.20 -7.54
C PRO A 71 -9.07 -2.94 -6.76
N GLY A 72 -8.68 -3.79 -5.82
CA GLY A 72 -9.61 -4.68 -5.12
C GLY A 72 -8.92 -5.75 -4.29
N ILE A 73 -9.72 -6.58 -3.62
CA ILE A 73 -9.23 -7.67 -2.79
C ILE A 73 -9.06 -8.90 -3.68
N ALA A 74 -7.83 -9.43 -3.72
CA ALA A 74 -7.44 -10.51 -4.62
C ALA A 74 -7.21 -11.84 -3.89
N ALA A 75 -6.83 -11.82 -2.61
CA ALA A 75 -6.54 -13.02 -1.85
C ALA A 75 -6.72 -12.85 -0.34
N PHE A 76 -6.67 -13.97 0.34
CA PHE A 76 -6.63 -14.13 1.78
C PHE A 76 -5.25 -14.66 2.21
N ALA A 77 -4.79 -14.16 3.34
CA ALA A 77 -3.51 -14.50 3.93
C ALA A 77 -3.62 -14.61 5.45
N LYS A 78 -2.54 -15.04 6.08
CA LYS A 78 -2.38 -15.03 7.54
C LYS A 78 -1.01 -14.51 7.93
N VAL A 79 -0.93 -13.88 9.09
CA VAL A 79 0.34 -13.49 9.71
C VAL A 79 1.04 -14.75 10.20
N SER A 80 2.21 -15.05 9.65
CA SER A 80 3.04 -16.19 10.03
C SER A 80 4.24 -15.81 10.88
N LYS A 81 4.56 -14.51 10.96
CA LYS A 81 5.54 -13.97 11.91
C LYS A 81 5.12 -12.57 12.37
N GLN A 82 5.14 -12.37 13.68
CA GLN A 82 4.91 -11.07 14.31
C GLN A 82 5.93 -10.02 13.89
N ALA A 83 5.63 -8.75 14.17
CA ALA A 83 6.45 -7.64 13.69
C ALA A 83 7.91 -7.71 14.15
N TYR A 84 8.83 -7.48 13.23
CA TYR A 84 10.27 -7.40 13.45
C TYR A 84 10.88 -6.26 12.61
N PRO A 85 12.09 -5.77 12.94
CA PRO A 85 12.71 -4.68 12.20
C PRO A 85 12.77 -4.94 10.69
N ASP A 86 12.34 -3.94 9.91
CA ASP A 86 12.47 -3.98 8.45
C ASP A 86 13.90 -3.59 8.05
N TYR A 87 14.73 -4.62 7.85
CA TYR A 87 16.14 -4.45 7.49
C TYR A 87 16.33 -3.82 6.10
N THR A 88 15.33 -3.84 5.22
CA THR A 88 15.40 -3.18 3.91
C THR A 88 15.53 -1.66 4.02
N ALA A 89 15.13 -1.09 5.17
CA ALA A 89 15.29 0.32 5.45
C ALA A 89 16.76 0.75 5.59
N TRP A 90 17.69 -0.20 5.81
CA TRP A 90 19.12 0.08 6.00
C TRP A 90 19.95 -0.15 4.72
N ASP A 91 19.36 -0.80 3.70
CA ASP A 91 20.01 -1.03 2.42
C ASP A 91 19.84 0.18 1.50
N ALA A 92 20.93 0.90 1.23
CA ALA A 92 20.95 2.09 0.37
C ALA A 92 20.50 1.84 -1.07
N SER A 93 20.54 0.59 -1.54
CA SER A 93 20.07 0.20 -2.88
C SER A 93 18.57 -0.09 -2.93
N HIS A 94 17.92 -0.25 -1.77
CA HIS A 94 16.51 -0.58 -1.67
C HIS A 94 15.61 0.63 -2.00
N PRO A 95 14.49 0.45 -2.73
CA PRO A 95 13.57 1.56 -3.04
C PRO A 95 13.10 2.32 -1.79
N TYR A 96 12.97 1.60 -0.67
CA TYR A 96 12.48 2.11 0.60
C TYR A 96 13.57 2.35 1.65
N PHE A 97 14.82 2.55 1.23
CA PHE A 97 15.91 2.99 2.12
C PHE A 97 15.53 4.25 2.94
N ASP A 98 15.88 4.26 4.22
CA ASP A 98 15.79 5.41 5.13
C ASP A 98 17.10 5.58 5.90
N ALA A 99 17.92 6.56 5.50
CA ALA A 99 19.20 6.88 6.12
C ALA A 99 19.11 7.24 7.62
N LYS A 100 17.91 7.49 8.15
CA LYS A 100 17.69 7.81 9.55
C LYS A 100 17.28 6.60 10.39
N SER A 101 17.20 5.39 9.83
CA SER A 101 16.94 4.15 10.56
C SER A 101 18.21 3.29 10.58
N ASN A 102 18.46 2.59 11.69
CA ASN A 102 19.54 1.61 11.81
C ASN A 102 19.07 0.39 12.63
N ALA A 103 19.97 -0.57 12.85
CA ALA A 103 19.67 -1.82 13.55
C ALA A 103 19.48 -1.62 15.07
N GLU A 104 20.17 -0.65 15.65
CA GLU A 104 20.12 -0.32 17.08
C GLU A 104 18.84 0.43 17.47
N ASP A 105 18.33 1.28 16.58
CA ASP A 105 17.08 2.03 16.71
C ASP A 105 16.23 1.93 15.42
N PRO A 106 15.56 0.79 15.20
CA PRO A 106 14.79 0.56 13.98
C PRO A 106 13.51 1.40 13.96
N LYS A 107 13.35 2.20 12.91
CA LYS A 107 12.13 3.01 12.69
C LYS A 107 11.01 2.24 12.03
N TRP A 108 11.34 1.23 11.23
CA TRP A 108 10.41 0.51 10.37
C TRP A 108 10.36 -0.96 10.76
N PHE A 109 9.17 -1.54 10.62
CA PHE A 109 8.89 -2.91 11.01
C PHE A 109 8.11 -3.60 9.89
N MET A 110 8.37 -4.89 9.73
CA MET A 110 7.64 -5.77 8.82
C MET A 110 7.10 -7.00 9.56
N VAL A 111 6.13 -7.67 8.95
CA VAL A 111 5.61 -8.98 9.38
C VAL A 111 5.85 -9.98 8.26
N ASP A 112 5.75 -11.28 8.53
CA ASP A 112 5.65 -12.26 7.43
C ASP A 112 4.17 -12.62 7.24
N LEU A 113 3.73 -12.61 5.98
CA LEU A 113 2.42 -13.11 5.59
C LEU A 113 2.59 -14.40 4.79
N THR A 114 1.77 -15.39 5.11
CA THR A 114 1.61 -16.61 4.32
C THR A 114 0.30 -16.55 3.54
N PHE A 115 0.38 -16.77 2.25
CA PHE A 115 -0.75 -16.94 1.35
C PHE A 115 -1.65 -18.08 1.85
N VAL A 116 -2.97 -17.87 1.81
CA VAL A 116 -3.95 -18.90 2.21
C VAL A 116 -4.76 -19.33 1.00
N SER A 117 -5.37 -18.38 0.29
CA SER A 117 -6.16 -18.66 -0.91
C SER A 117 -6.40 -17.40 -1.72
N SER A 118 -6.54 -17.56 -3.04
CA SER A 118 -7.07 -16.50 -3.90
C SER A 118 -8.56 -16.31 -3.65
N ALA A 119 -9.04 -15.08 -3.82
CA ALA A 119 -10.47 -14.79 -3.77
C ALA A 119 -11.14 -15.41 -5.01
N LYS A 120 -12.09 -16.32 -4.80
CA LYS A 120 -12.82 -17.00 -5.89
C LYS A 120 -13.46 -15.99 -6.85
N ASN A 121 -13.99 -14.90 -6.31
CA ASN A 121 -14.41 -13.72 -7.04
C ASN A 121 -13.55 -12.52 -6.56
N PHE A 122 -12.78 -11.91 -7.46
CA PHE A 122 -12.05 -10.68 -7.16
C PHE A 122 -13.01 -9.58 -6.73
N VAL A 123 -12.82 -8.99 -5.55
CA VAL A 123 -13.76 -8.01 -4.97
C VAL A 123 -13.27 -6.59 -5.28
N PRO A 124 -13.86 -5.88 -6.27
CA PRO A 124 -13.32 -4.59 -6.71
C PRO A 124 -13.60 -3.49 -5.68
N LEU A 125 -12.68 -2.53 -5.54
CA LEU A 125 -12.89 -1.35 -4.70
C LEU A 125 -14.17 -0.60 -5.08
N SER A 126 -14.47 -0.54 -6.37
CA SER A 126 -15.63 0.19 -6.87
C SER A 126 -16.95 -0.45 -6.44
N LEU A 127 -17.02 -1.79 -6.37
CA LEU A 127 -18.13 -2.51 -5.73
C LEU A 127 -18.26 -2.13 -4.24
N LEU A 128 -17.15 -2.16 -3.48
CA LEU A 128 -17.17 -1.80 -2.06
C LEU A 128 -17.66 -0.36 -1.84
N ARG A 129 -17.31 0.57 -2.74
CA ARG A 129 -17.82 1.95 -2.73
C ARG A 129 -19.31 2.01 -3.08
N THR A 130 -19.79 1.23 -4.05
CA THR A 130 -21.22 1.12 -4.35
C THR A 130 -21.98 0.62 -3.12
N ILE A 131 -21.53 -0.48 -2.51
CA ILE A 131 -22.12 -1.05 -1.29
C ILE A 131 -22.17 -0.01 -0.17
N ALA A 132 -21.07 0.70 0.07
CA ALA A 132 -21.01 1.75 1.09
C ALA A 132 -22.00 2.92 0.85
N GLY A 133 -22.40 3.14 -0.41
CA GLY A 133 -23.41 4.13 -0.81
C GLY A 133 -24.85 3.60 -0.85
N THR A 134 -25.06 2.29 -0.70
CA THR A 134 -26.38 1.66 -0.73
C THR A 134 -27.20 2.05 0.51
N GLN A 135 -28.49 2.32 0.30
CA GLN A 135 -29.44 2.53 1.38
C GLN A 135 -29.86 1.17 1.96
N LEU A 136 -29.86 1.04 3.29
CA LEU A 136 -30.13 -0.25 3.95
C LEU A 136 -31.55 -0.79 3.65
N SER A 137 -32.52 0.09 3.42
CA SER A 137 -33.89 -0.29 3.02
C SER A 137 -34.01 -0.77 1.56
N ALA A 138 -32.95 -0.68 0.76
CA ALA A 138 -32.96 -0.97 -0.68
C ALA A 138 -31.68 -1.70 -1.11
N ILE A 139 -31.29 -2.73 -0.37
CA ILE A 139 -30.15 -3.59 -0.72
C ILE A 139 -30.48 -4.38 -1.99
N PRO A 140 -29.67 -4.28 -3.06
CA PRO A 140 -29.87 -5.04 -4.28
C PRO A 140 -29.85 -6.56 -4.05
N GLU A 141 -30.71 -7.29 -4.77
CA GLU A 141 -30.87 -8.75 -4.64
C GLU A 141 -29.55 -9.51 -4.79
N ASN A 142 -28.69 -9.07 -5.71
CA ASN A 142 -27.41 -9.70 -6.00
C ASN A 142 -26.36 -9.58 -4.88
N ILE A 143 -26.59 -8.74 -3.89
CA ILE A 143 -25.77 -8.64 -2.67
C ILE A 143 -26.61 -8.76 -1.39
N ALA A 144 -27.88 -9.18 -1.50
CA ALA A 144 -28.81 -9.27 -0.36
C ALA A 144 -28.32 -10.22 0.74
N TYR A 145 -27.46 -11.20 0.39
CA TYR A 145 -26.83 -12.11 1.34
C TYR A 145 -25.94 -11.40 2.38
N LEU A 146 -25.50 -10.17 2.13
CA LEU A 146 -24.74 -9.39 3.11
C LEU A 146 -25.60 -8.91 4.28
N GLY A 147 -26.91 -8.72 4.05
CA GLY A 147 -27.81 -8.07 4.99
C GLY A 147 -27.38 -6.63 5.35
N GLU A 148 -28.15 -6.00 6.24
CA GLU A 148 -27.86 -4.62 6.69
C GLU A 148 -26.51 -4.51 7.41
N ASN A 149 -26.20 -5.50 8.26
CA ASN A 149 -24.95 -5.55 9.02
C ASN A 149 -23.73 -5.60 8.09
N GLY A 150 -23.75 -6.44 7.05
CA GLY A 150 -22.65 -6.54 6.10
C GLY A 150 -22.45 -5.25 5.32
N VAL A 151 -23.54 -4.64 4.83
CA VAL A 151 -23.49 -3.35 4.12
C VAL A 151 -22.91 -2.25 5.01
N GLN A 152 -23.38 -2.16 6.26
CA GLN A 152 -22.90 -1.17 7.22
C GLN A 152 -21.43 -1.42 7.61
N ALA A 153 -21.01 -2.68 7.74
CA ALA A 153 -19.63 -3.04 8.02
C ALA A 153 -18.68 -2.64 6.88
N ILE A 154 -19.06 -2.88 5.62
CA ILE A 154 -18.28 -2.43 4.44
C ILE A 154 -18.18 -0.91 4.40
N LYS A 155 -19.29 -0.20 4.66
CA LYS A 155 -19.31 1.28 4.72
C LYS A 155 -18.33 1.84 5.76
N GLY A 156 -18.16 1.15 6.88
CA GLY A 156 -17.25 1.54 7.97
C GLY A 156 -15.77 1.22 7.74
N MET A 157 -15.40 0.52 6.67
CA MET A 157 -14.00 0.13 6.44
C MET A 157 -13.09 1.34 6.17
N ASP A 158 -11.90 1.33 6.76
CA ASP A 158 -10.80 2.26 6.45
C ASP A 158 -10.42 2.23 4.96
N LEU A 159 -10.68 1.13 4.25
CA LEU A 159 -10.44 1.04 2.81
C LEU A 159 -11.30 2.04 2.03
N VAL A 160 -12.54 2.22 2.47
CA VAL A 160 -13.54 3.09 1.83
C VAL A 160 -13.32 4.54 2.27
N THR A 161 -13.07 4.76 3.55
CA THR A 161 -12.99 6.10 4.19
C THR A 161 -11.58 6.70 4.22
N ARG A 162 -10.52 5.88 4.25
CA ARG A 162 -9.11 6.26 4.44
C ARG A 162 -8.19 5.63 3.39
N GLY A 163 -8.38 6.01 2.13
CA GLY A 163 -7.73 5.36 0.97
C GLY A 163 -6.19 5.34 0.98
N ARG A 164 -5.51 6.25 1.70
CA ARG A 164 -4.04 6.38 1.71
C ARG A 164 -3.32 5.53 2.77
N LEU A 165 -4.06 4.88 3.68
CA LEU A 165 -3.45 3.99 4.67
C LEU A 165 -3.26 2.59 4.05
N SER A 166 -2.03 2.07 4.03
CA SER A 166 -1.67 0.81 3.34
C SER A 166 -1.86 -0.45 4.18
N VAL A 167 -1.86 -0.31 5.50
CA VAL A 167 -2.16 -1.38 6.47
C VAL A 167 -3.33 -0.92 7.31
N GLN A 168 -4.38 -1.72 7.41
CA GLN A 168 -5.64 -1.31 8.02
C GLN A 168 -6.17 -2.41 8.93
N ARG A 169 -6.87 -2.03 10.01
CA ARG A 169 -7.69 -2.97 10.78
C ARG A 169 -8.97 -3.27 10.00
N VAL A 170 -9.41 -4.52 10.06
CA VAL A 170 -10.70 -4.95 9.51
C VAL A 170 -11.54 -5.46 10.67
N GLN A 171 -12.77 -4.97 10.76
CA GLN A 171 -13.73 -5.47 11.76
C GLN A 171 -14.22 -6.86 11.34
N GLU A 172 -14.56 -7.72 12.29
CA GLU A 172 -14.98 -9.10 12.00
C GLU A 172 -16.17 -9.17 11.04
N ASP A 173 -17.17 -8.29 11.20
CA ASP A 173 -18.33 -8.25 10.31
C ASP A 173 -17.94 -7.82 8.89
N ALA A 174 -16.97 -6.91 8.76
CA ALA A 174 -16.44 -6.50 7.47
C ALA A 174 -15.65 -7.64 6.81
N TRP A 175 -14.87 -8.39 7.59
CA TRP A 175 -14.20 -9.60 7.11
C TRP A 175 -15.21 -10.62 6.57
N LYS A 176 -16.24 -10.95 7.34
CA LYS A 176 -17.30 -11.90 6.95
C LYS A 176 -18.04 -11.42 5.70
N ALA A 177 -18.30 -10.13 5.58
CA ALA A 177 -18.91 -9.56 4.38
C ALA A 177 -18.01 -9.71 3.14
N ILE A 178 -16.70 -9.44 3.27
CA ILE A 178 -15.73 -9.64 2.20
C ILE A 178 -15.60 -11.12 1.81
N GLU A 179 -15.56 -12.02 2.79
CA GLU A 179 -15.48 -13.47 2.54
C GLU A 179 -16.72 -13.97 1.79
N GLN A 180 -17.92 -13.49 2.15
CA GLN A 180 -19.14 -13.79 1.42
C GLN A 180 -19.12 -13.22 -0.01
N LEU A 181 -18.68 -11.98 -0.21
CA LEU A 181 -18.52 -11.39 -1.55
C LEU A 181 -17.58 -12.26 -2.39
N ALA A 182 -16.38 -12.55 -1.85
CA ALA A 182 -15.37 -13.35 -2.53
C ALA A 182 -15.86 -14.76 -2.89
N GLU A 183 -16.67 -15.40 -2.04
CA GLU A 183 -17.18 -16.75 -2.32
C GLU A 183 -18.40 -16.78 -3.24
N LYS A 184 -19.38 -15.89 -3.00
CA LYS A 184 -20.69 -15.93 -3.66
C LYS A 184 -20.73 -15.15 -4.96
N GLY A 185 -19.93 -14.09 -5.12
CA GLY A 185 -19.99 -13.24 -6.31
C GLY A 185 -21.36 -12.56 -6.46
N GLY A 186 -21.84 -12.46 -7.70
CA GLY A 186 -23.20 -12.00 -8.03
C GLY A 186 -23.30 -10.59 -8.59
N TRP A 187 -22.20 -9.82 -8.61
CA TRP A 187 -22.16 -8.53 -9.29
C TRP A 187 -21.62 -8.66 -10.71
N THR A 188 -22.01 -7.70 -11.54
CA THR A 188 -21.51 -7.50 -12.90
C THR A 188 -20.64 -6.23 -12.95
N ASP A 189 -19.92 -6.03 -14.06
CA ASP A 189 -19.18 -4.78 -14.30
C ASP A 189 -20.08 -3.53 -14.30
N ALA A 190 -21.39 -3.68 -14.51
CA ALA A 190 -22.34 -2.58 -14.43
C ALA A 190 -22.60 -2.14 -12.98
N ASP A 191 -22.61 -3.09 -12.04
CA ASP A 191 -22.89 -2.84 -10.62
C ASP A 191 -21.72 -2.14 -9.91
N THR A 192 -20.52 -2.27 -10.48
CA THR A 192 -19.30 -1.70 -9.91
C THR A 192 -18.98 -0.30 -10.44
N LYS A 193 -19.73 0.22 -11.42
CA LYS A 193 -19.50 1.56 -11.95
C LYS A 193 -20.20 2.61 -11.08
N PRO A 194 -19.51 3.69 -10.67
CA PRO A 194 -20.18 4.80 -10.01
C PRO A 194 -21.23 5.39 -10.97
N LYS A 195 -22.50 5.38 -10.56
CA LYS A 195 -23.57 6.06 -11.30
C LYS A 195 -23.20 7.54 -11.38
N LYS A 196 -22.88 8.04 -12.60
CA LYS A 196 -22.75 9.47 -12.84
C LYS A 196 -24.05 10.11 -12.38
N SER A 197 -23.98 11.04 -11.42
CA SER A 197 -25.11 11.88 -11.07
C SER A 197 -25.56 12.58 -12.36
N ALA A 198 -26.75 12.23 -12.84
CA ALA A 198 -27.40 12.98 -13.90
C ALA A 198 -27.64 14.39 -13.35
N LYS A 199 -26.88 15.36 -13.85
CA LYS A 199 -27.11 16.77 -13.58
C LYS A 199 -28.49 17.10 -14.16
N GLN A 200 -29.51 17.18 -13.31
CA GLN A 200 -30.82 17.70 -13.70
C GLN A 200 -30.61 19.15 -14.13
N SER A 201 -30.56 19.39 -15.44
CA SER A 201 -30.74 20.71 -16.01
C SER A 201 -32.22 21.05 -15.90
N SER A 202 -32.59 21.84 -14.89
CA SER A 202 -33.88 22.48 -14.85
C SER A 202 -33.95 23.54 -15.96
N THR A 203 -34.52 23.17 -17.09
CA THR A 203 -35.02 24.11 -18.10
C THR A 203 -36.23 24.83 -17.51
N ALA A 204 -36.05 26.08 -17.09
CA ALA A 204 -37.15 27.01 -16.85
C ALA A 204 -37.50 27.69 -18.19
N SER A 205 -38.76 27.54 -18.60
CA SER A 205 -39.37 28.15 -19.79
C SER A 205 -40.33 29.27 -19.40
N GLY A 206 -40.30 30.38 -20.15
CA GLY A 206 -41.23 31.52 -20.12
C GLY A 206 -40.50 32.82 -19.72
N GLY A 207 -40.16 33.74 -20.63
CA GLY A 207 -41.03 34.64 -21.43
C GLY A 207 -41.18 35.96 -20.64
N ASP A 208 -40.93 37.19 -21.11
CA ASP A 208 -40.96 37.81 -22.45
C ASP A 208 -40.21 39.18 -22.39
N ALA A 209 -40.03 39.80 -23.57
CA ALA A 209 -39.41 41.07 -24.00
C ALA A 209 -39.29 42.27 -23.01
N ASN A 210 -38.43 43.28 -23.17
CA ASN A 210 -37.90 43.93 -24.38
C ASN A 210 -36.76 44.95 -24.04
N LYS A 211 -35.95 45.27 -25.06
CA LYS A 211 -35.40 46.60 -25.42
C LYS A 211 -33.90 46.96 -25.16
N ALA A 212 -33.28 47.32 -26.30
CA ALA A 212 -32.20 48.29 -26.54
C ALA A 212 -30.71 47.83 -26.58
N MET A 213 -30.24 47.68 -27.83
CA MET A 213 -28.88 47.78 -28.40
C MET A 213 -28.24 49.19 -28.26
N PRO A 214 -27.04 49.48 -28.84
CA PRO A 214 -25.78 48.73 -28.99
C PRO A 214 -24.52 49.61 -28.76
N LYS A 215 -23.29 49.06 -28.69
CA LYS A 215 -22.04 49.56 -29.35
C LYS A 215 -21.01 48.40 -29.38
N VAL A 216 -20.70 47.76 -30.52
CA VAL A 216 -19.79 48.14 -31.64
C VAL A 216 -18.32 47.76 -31.41
N SER A 217 -17.87 46.80 -32.24
CA SER A 217 -16.52 46.59 -32.82
C SER A 217 -15.36 46.19 -31.88
N THR A 218 -14.35 45.41 -32.28
CA THR A 218 -13.73 45.26 -33.61
C THR A 218 -13.00 43.91 -33.72
N LYS A 219 -13.06 43.33 -34.93
CA LYS A 219 -12.20 42.24 -35.43
C LYS A 219 -10.72 42.62 -35.41
N LYS A 220 -9.82 41.64 -35.24
CA LYS A 220 -8.72 41.45 -36.19
C LYS A 220 -8.21 40.00 -36.22
N ARG A 221 -7.79 39.60 -37.41
CA ARG A 221 -7.48 38.26 -37.90
C ARG A 221 -6.08 38.30 -38.53
N ALA A 222 -5.49 37.11 -38.71
CA ALA A 222 -4.31 36.76 -39.53
C ALA A 222 -2.93 37.08 -38.89
N ALA A 223 -1.83 36.37 -39.13
CA ALA A 223 -1.37 35.48 -40.21
C ALA A 223 -0.19 34.62 -39.67
N THR A 224 -0.12 33.29 -39.84
CA THR A 224 0.52 32.48 -40.91
C THR A 224 2.07 32.31 -40.89
N SER A 225 2.48 31.09 -41.25
CA SER A 225 3.79 30.59 -41.75
C SER A 225 4.83 30.14 -40.71
N SER A 226 5.69 29.14 -40.92
CA SER A 226 5.66 27.85 -41.66
C SER A 226 7.03 27.20 -41.45
N LYS A 227 7.07 25.85 -41.30
CA LYS A 227 8.10 24.89 -41.75
C LYS A 227 9.60 25.14 -41.42
N THR A 228 10.33 24.10 -40.98
CA THR A 228 11.25 23.30 -41.82
C THR A 228 11.83 22.12 -41.02
N GLU A 229 11.70 20.90 -41.54
CA GLU A 229 12.47 19.70 -41.18
C GLU A 229 13.82 19.70 -41.91
N LYS A 230 14.88 19.13 -41.33
CA LYS A 230 15.89 18.42 -42.13
C LYS A 230 16.69 17.43 -41.30
N ALA A 231 16.60 16.15 -41.70
CA ALA A 231 17.56 15.10 -41.43
C ALA A 231 18.78 15.23 -42.35
N ARG A 232 19.93 14.66 -41.95
CA ARG A 232 20.73 13.69 -42.74
C ARG A 232 21.94 13.16 -41.97
N GLU A 233 22.24 11.90 -42.29
CA GLU A 233 23.35 11.03 -41.89
C GLU A 233 24.73 11.55 -42.31
N ASP A 234 25.79 11.03 -41.67
CA ASP A 234 26.89 10.39 -42.40
C ASP A 234 27.77 9.50 -41.49
N THR A 235 28.32 8.49 -42.14
CA THR A 235 29.03 7.27 -41.71
C THR A 235 30.48 7.45 -41.25
N HIS A 236 31.01 6.53 -40.41
CA HIS A 236 32.34 5.92 -40.66
C HIS A 236 32.57 4.61 -39.89
N ALA A 237 33.34 3.72 -40.53
CA ALA A 237 33.61 2.34 -40.15
C ALA A 237 35.00 2.12 -39.49
N LEU A 238 35.17 0.91 -38.92
CA LEU A 238 36.41 0.15 -38.67
C LEU A 238 37.38 0.61 -37.57
N GLN A 239 37.58 -0.24 -36.55
CA GLN A 239 38.81 -1.06 -36.40
C GLN A 239 38.74 -2.03 -35.21
N ALA A 240 39.42 -3.15 -35.40
CA ALA A 240 39.57 -4.27 -34.48
C ALA A 240 40.86 -4.17 -33.65
N ASN A 241 40.86 -4.82 -32.47
CA ASN A 241 42.02 -5.48 -31.82
C ASN A 241 41.45 -6.39 -30.71
N ARG A 242 41.40 -7.72 -30.87
CA ARG A 242 42.44 -8.74 -30.57
C ARG A 242 43.11 -8.63 -29.19
N LYS A 243 42.74 -9.61 -28.35
CA LYS A 243 43.54 -10.48 -27.45
C LYS A 243 44.70 -9.87 -26.65
N VAL A 244 44.66 -10.06 -25.33
CA VAL A 244 45.73 -10.75 -24.57
C VAL A 244 45.10 -11.53 -23.41
N ASP A 245 45.36 -12.83 -23.38
CA ASP A 245 45.16 -13.77 -22.27
C ASP A 245 46.22 -13.54 -21.17
N GLY A 246 45.88 -13.79 -19.90
CA GLY A 246 46.88 -13.78 -18.83
C GLY A 246 46.30 -14.00 -17.43
N GLU A 247 46.09 -15.27 -17.07
CA GLU A 247 45.94 -15.73 -15.69
C GLU A 247 47.20 -15.43 -14.85
N THR A 248 47.03 -14.95 -13.61
CA THR A 248 47.77 -15.46 -12.42
C THR A 248 47.22 -14.83 -11.12
N GLU A 249 46.55 -15.63 -10.31
CA GLU A 249 46.46 -15.47 -8.84
C GLU A 249 47.74 -16.05 -8.16
N PRO A 250 47.90 -16.06 -6.83
CA PRO A 250 47.74 -14.99 -5.83
C PRO A 250 49.02 -14.85 -4.96
N LYS A 251 49.15 -13.78 -4.16
CA LYS A 251 50.05 -13.77 -2.99
C LYS A 251 49.40 -13.17 -1.75
N GLN A 252 49.20 -14.04 -0.76
CA GLN A 252 49.06 -13.73 0.65
C GLN A 252 50.31 -13.04 1.19
N VAL A 253 50.14 -12.06 2.09
CA VAL A 253 51.10 -11.79 3.16
C VAL A 253 50.35 -11.64 4.49
N LYS A 254 50.87 -12.34 5.49
CA LYS A 254 50.39 -12.47 6.86
C LYS A 254 50.77 -11.25 7.73
N GLY A 255 49.87 -10.91 8.65
CA GLY A 255 50.14 -10.87 10.10
C GLY A 255 50.83 -9.65 10.70
N SER A 256 50.17 -9.02 11.68
CA SER A 256 50.64 -9.02 13.08
C SER A 256 49.61 -8.41 14.03
N ALA A 257 49.36 -9.14 15.12
CA ALA A 257 48.62 -8.72 16.31
C ALA A 257 49.50 -7.90 17.25
N LYS A 258 48.90 -7.04 18.12
CA LYS A 258 49.15 -7.04 19.58
C LYS A 258 48.41 -5.94 20.39
N THR A 259 47.72 -6.42 21.45
CA THR A 259 47.57 -5.85 22.83
C THR A 259 46.78 -4.52 23.00
N THR A 260 45.99 -4.22 24.05
CA THR A 260 45.99 -4.64 25.47
C THR A 260 44.68 -4.26 26.19
N LYS A 261 44.07 -5.22 26.89
CA LYS A 261 43.61 -5.22 28.30
C LYS A 261 43.30 -3.86 29.00
N ARG A 262 42.06 -3.69 29.50
CA ARG A 262 41.83 -3.24 30.90
C ARG A 262 40.46 -3.67 31.45
N LYS A 263 40.58 -4.49 32.51
CA LYS A 263 39.59 -5.00 33.46
C LYS A 263 39.29 -3.93 34.51
N ARG A 264 38.03 -3.82 34.97
CA ARG A 264 37.67 -3.46 36.36
C ARG A 264 36.28 -4.02 36.69
N GLU A 265 36.27 -5.03 37.56
CA GLU A 265 35.15 -5.43 38.42
C GLU A 265 35.15 -4.55 39.67
N ARG A 266 33.96 -4.26 40.23
CA ARG A 266 33.68 -4.37 41.67
C ARG A 266 32.18 -4.25 42.02
N ASP A 267 31.66 -5.33 42.60
CA ASP A 267 30.79 -5.51 43.78
C ASP A 267 29.44 -4.78 43.98
N SER A 268 28.40 -5.61 43.95
CA SER A 268 27.29 -5.86 44.91
C SER A 268 27.00 -4.90 46.08
N ALA A 269 25.70 -4.58 46.26
CA ALA A 269 24.90 -4.89 47.47
C ALA A 269 23.40 -4.53 47.29
N GLU A 270 22.51 -5.48 47.67
CA GLU A 270 21.09 -5.25 48.04
C GLU A 270 21.02 -4.35 49.28
N GLU A 271 19.99 -3.54 49.54
CA GLU A 271 18.68 -3.83 50.16
C GLU A 271 18.15 -2.41 50.55
N THR A 272 16.92 -1.94 50.38
CA THR A 272 15.68 -2.21 51.14
C THR A 272 14.57 -1.27 50.61
N ALA A 273 13.33 -1.70 50.75
CA ALA A 273 12.10 -1.01 50.35
C ALA A 273 11.76 0.29 51.11
N SER A 274 10.87 1.07 50.47
CA SER A 274 9.64 1.65 51.04
C SER A 274 9.50 3.18 51.07
N LEU A 275 8.50 3.62 50.28
CA LEU A 275 7.53 4.70 50.54
C LEU A 275 8.03 6.08 51.02
N ARG A 276 7.87 7.09 50.16
CA ARG A 276 7.16 8.35 50.53
C ARG A 276 6.68 9.11 49.30
N ARG A 277 5.36 9.30 49.28
CA ARG A 277 4.54 10.14 48.41
C ARG A 277 4.71 11.61 48.81
N SER A 278 4.89 12.54 47.87
CA SER A 278 4.28 13.87 47.97
C SER A 278 4.37 14.65 46.65
N THR A 279 3.25 15.32 46.38
CA THR A 279 2.83 16.11 45.21
C THR A 279 3.43 17.52 45.13
N ARG A 280 3.07 18.21 44.02
CA ARG A 280 2.98 19.68 43.78
C ARG A 280 4.25 20.32 43.17
N THR A 281 4.22 21.24 42.17
CA THR A 281 3.14 22.07 41.58
C THR A 281 3.62 22.62 40.22
N ARG A 282 2.65 22.99 39.36
CA ARG A 282 2.78 23.85 38.16
C ARG A 282 3.52 25.16 38.41
N LYS A 283 4.15 25.67 37.35
CA LYS A 283 4.00 27.05 36.90
C LYS A 283 3.76 27.04 35.39
#